data_AF-A0A954NP73-F1
#
_entry.id   AF-A0A954NP73-F1
#
_cell.length_a   1.000
_cell.length_b   1.000
_cell.length_c   1.000
_cell.angle_alpha   90.00
_cell.angle_beta   90.00
_cell.angle_gamma   90.00
#
_symmetry.space_group_name_H-M   'P 1'
#
loop_
_entity.id
_entity.type
_entity.pdbx_description
1 polymer ?
#
loop_
_entity_poly.entity_id
_entity_poly.type
_entity_poly.pdbx_seq_one_letter_code
_entity_poly.pdbx_strand_id
1 'polypeptide(L)'
;LGNLNEFPVYAFLGKKNVSFGNMGTLSPFSQSVVWHYFAPLAEGGGIGYDGGFIHVSATALNGSRGIRVADSEVRGELNNFAANGTLTVLESRDVDFTIGGGYLHGTIYDGPAAEHLDPGVTGPMNGAWDANANLRLGVFHLAGEYVSTLNEWPVTGHQVIAYRAEGALDLSPVWLSASWSEGIQGAKTDEFQFNQQLVLGCEYRMAPNVKFSLEYIRSLGFAPLINITTVSDKSVRQSTFLLGVTVAI
;
A
#
# COMPACT_ATOMS: atom_id res chain seq x y z
N LEU A 1 -16.23 21.23 -2.38
CA LEU A 1 -17.04 22.28 -1.71
C LEU A 1 -16.32 22.66 -0.42
N GLY A 2 -16.19 23.96 -0.13
CA GLY A 2 -15.85 24.47 1.20
C GLY A 2 -14.37 24.72 1.50
N ASN A 3 -14.12 25.67 2.42
CA ASN A 3 -12.87 25.81 3.15
C ASN A 3 -12.84 24.74 4.25
N LEU A 4 -11.92 23.78 4.17
CA LEU A 4 -11.83 22.70 5.16
C LEU A 4 -11.49 23.21 6.57
N ASN A 5 -10.95 24.43 6.70
CA ASN A 5 -10.71 25.05 7.99
C ASN A 5 -12.00 25.51 8.70
N GLU A 6 -13.11 25.64 7.98
CA GLU A 6 -14.41 26.07 8.54
C GLU A 6 -15.42 24.92 8.55
N PHE A 7 -15.45 24.13 7.48
CA PHE A 7 -16.26 22.94 7.36
C PHE A 7 -15.37 21.79 6.91
N PRO A 8 -14.76 21.04 7.85
CA PRO A 8 -13.74 20.02 7.58
C PRO A 8 -14.30 18.75 6.93
N VAL A 9 -15.41 18.83 6.19
CA VAL A 9 -16.04 17.69 5.54
C VAL A 9 -15.92 17.84 4.03
N TYR A 10 -15.50 16.77 3.37
CA TYR A 10 -15.38 16.71 1.92
C TYR A 10 -16.07 15.47 1.35
N ALA A 11 -16.36 15.53 0.06
CA ALA A 11 -16.87 14.41 -0.71
C ALA A 11 -16.12 14.32 -2.04
N PHE A 12 -16.04 13.11 -2.59
CA PHE A 12 -15.39 12.85 -3.88
C PHE A 12 -16.14 11.76 -4.64
N LEU A 13 -15.97 11.77 -5.96
CA LEU A 13 -16.55 10.79 -6.89
C LEU A 13 -15.57 10.54 -8.03
N GLY A 14 -15.45 9.29 -8.47
CA GLY A 14 -14.67 8.89 -9.63
C GLY A 14 -13.69 7.75 -9.34
N LYS A 15 -12.73 7.57 -10.24
CA LYS A 15 -11.68 6.56 -10.11
C LYS A 15 -10.49 7.12 -9.33
N LYS A 16 -10.10 6.47 -8.23
CA LYS A 16 -8.97 6.89 -7.39
C LYS A 16 -8.37 5.72 -6.61
N ASN A 17 -7.19 5.95 -6.03
CA ASN A 17 -6.71 5.08 -4.96
C ASN A 17 -7.75 5.11 -3.84
N VAL A 18 -8.20 3.93 -3.42
CA VAL A 18 -9.23 3.78 -2.40
C VAL A 18 -8.66 4.22 -1.05
N SER A 19 -9.50 4.83 -0.21
CA SER A 19 -9.16 5.15 1.17
C SER A 19 -8.98 3.86 2.00
N PHE A 20 -7.81 3.24 1.92
CA PHE A 20 -7.43 2.04 2.65
C PHE A 20 -5.91 2.03 2.88
N GLY A 21 -5.53 2.22 4.14
CA GLY A 21 -4.14 2.25 4.60
C GLY A 21 -3.33 3.44 4.12
N ASN A 22 -2.05 3.44 4.47
CA ASN A 22 -1.10 4.48 4.06
C ASN A 22 -0.52 4.19 2.68
N MET A 23 -0.12 2.94 2.45
CA MET A 23 0.45 2.41 1.20
C MET A 23 1.66 3.21 0.67
N GLY A 24 2.21 4.16 1.41
CA GLY A 24 3.32 5.00 0.99
C GLY A 24 4.66 4.28 1.09
N THR A 25 5.72 5.01 0.74
CA THR A 25 7.11 4.57 0.95
C THR A 25 8.02 5.77 1.18
N LEU A 26 9.09 5.55 1.95
CA LEU A 26 10.21 6.50 2.07
C LEU A 26 11.27 6.34 0.95
N SER A 27 11.11 5.36 0.07
CA SER A 27 12.01 5.12 -1.06
C SER A 27 11.74 6.12 -2.20
N PRO A 28 12.78 6.64 -2.90
CA PRO A 28 12.60 7.59 -4.00
C PRO A 28 11.68 7.13 -5.14
N PHE A 29 11.68 5.83 -5.47
CA PHE A 29 10.95 5.27 -6.61
C PHE A 29 10.17 4.00 -6.26
N SER A 30 10.82 3.03 -5.64
CA SER A 30 10.26 1.69 -5.47
C SER A 30 9.16 1.67 -4.41
N GLN A 31 8.00 1.13 -4.77
CA GLN A 31 6.93 0.87 -3.82
C GLN A 31 7.24 -0.37 -2.98
N SER A 32 6.73 -0.39 -1.75
CA SER A 32 6.87 -1.55 -0.86
C SER A 32 6.02 -2.74 -1.31
N VAL A 33 6.34 -3.93 -0.81
CA VAL A 33 5.52 -5.13 -1.02
C VAL A 33 4.08 -4.94 -0.51
N VAL A 34 3.88 -4.15 0.55
CA VAL A 34 2.54 -3.78 1.05
C VAL A 34 1.70 -3.12 -0.03
N TRP A 35 2.24 -2.10 -0.69
CA TRP A 35 1.54 -1.44 -1.80
C TRP A 35 1.24 -2.41 -2.94
N HIS A 36 2.21 -3.26 -3.30
CA HIS A 36 2.02 -4.24 -4.37
C HIS A 36 0.91 -5.24 -4.08
N TYR A 37 0.70 -5.60 -2.81
CA TYR A 37 -0.29 -6.60 -2.42
C TYR A 37 -1.66 -5.99 -2.14
N PHE A 38 -1.71 -4.74 -1.66
CA PHE A 38 -2.91 -4.21 -1.02
C PHE A 38 -3.33 -2.81 -1.46
N ALA A 39 -2.59 -2.11 -2.33
CA ALA A 39 -3.02 -0.78 -2.78
C ALA A 39 -4.25 -0.91 -3.69
N PRO A 40 -5.46 -0.44 -3.31
CA PRO A 40 -6.65 -0.63 -4.12
C PRO A 40 -6.85 0.56 -5.06
N LEU A 41 -7.31 0.28 -6.28
CA LEU A 41 -7.72 1.30 -7.25
C LEU A 41 -9.13 0.93 -7.73
N ALA A 42 -10.11 1.78 -7.46
CA ALA A 42 -11.50 1.52 -7.83
C ALA A 42 -12.25 2.82 -8.17
N GLU A 43 -13.37 2.64 -8.86
CA GLU A 43 -14.36 3.69 -9.08
C GLU A 43 -15.33 3.71 -7.90
N GLY A 44 -15.66 4.89 -7.41
CA GLY A 44 -16.56 5.01 -6.27
C GLY A 44 -16.84 6.44 -5.86
N GLY A 45 -17.65 6.57 -4.82
CA GLY A 45 -17.97 7.83 -4.17
C GLY A 45 -17.67 7.74 -2.68
N GLY A 46 -17.19 8.82 -2.09
CA GLY A 46 -16.86 8.81 -0.67
C GLY A 46 -17.00 10.17 -0.01
N ILE A 47 -16.95 10.12 1.31
CA ILE A 47 -16.96 11.27 2.20
C ILE A 47 -15.79 11.17 3.16
N GLY A 48 -15.33 12.30 3.66
CA GLY A 48 -14.32 12.33 4.71
C GLY A 48 -14.39 13.57 5.56
N TYR A 49 -13.71 13.49 6.69
CA TYR A 49 -13.52 14.55 7.66
C TYR A 49 -12.02 14.77 7.87
N ASP A 50 -11.59 16.04 7.86
CA ASP A 50 -10.20 16.46 8.08
C ASP A 50 -10.14 17.56 9.14
N GLY A 51 -9.98 17.16 10.40
CA GLY A 51 -9.94 18.07 11.54
C GLY A 51 -8.53 18.51 11.94
N GLY A 52 -7.53 18.33 11.08
CA GLY A 52 -6.12 18.61 11.37
C GLY A 52 -5.42 17.53 12.20
N PHE A 53 -5.99 17.16 13.36
CA PHE A 53 -5.43 16.09 14.20
C PHE A 53 -6.02 14.70 13.89
N ILE A 54 -7.20 14.65 13.28
CA ILE A 54 -7.86 13.41 12.89
C ILE A 54 -8.35 13.54 11.46
N HIS A 55 -8.04 12.53 10.67
CA HIS A 55 -8.56 12.35 9.32
C HIS A 55 -9.32 11.03 9.27
N VAL A 56 -10.55 11.05 8.79
CA VAL A 56 -11.32 9.82 8.54
C VAL A 56 -12.00 9.92 7.19
N SER A 57 -12.13 8.79 6.50
CA SER A 57 -12.90 8.72 5.26
C SER A 57 -13.56 7.36 5.08
N ALA A 58 -14.68 7.37 4.36
CA ALA A 58 -15.38 6.18 3.92
C ALA A 58 -15.69 6.29 2.42
N THR A 59 -15.54 5.19 1.71
CA THR A 59 -15.77 5.13 0.26
C THR A 59 -16.66 3.95 -0.06
N ALA A 60 -17.76 4.19 -0.77
CA ALA A 60 -18.53 3.15 -1.44
C ALA A 60 -17.94 2.93 -2.83
N LEU A 61 -17.68 1.67 -3.17
CA LEU A 61 -16.97 1.26 -4.37
C LEU A 61 -17.93 0.60 -5.34
N ASN A 62 -17.83 0.98 -6.60
CA ASN A 62 -18.47 0.27 -7.70
C ASN A 62 -17.81 -1.11 -7.81
N GLY A 63 -18.63 -2.14 -7.72
CA GLY A 63 -18.17 -3.51 -7.75
C GLY A 63 -17.60 -3.92 -9.08
N SER A 64 -16.81 -4.98 -9.01
CA SER A 64 -16.10 -5.70 -10.07
C SER A 64 -14.68 -5.98 -9.59
N ARG A 65 -14.11 -7.02 -10.18
CA ARG A 65 -12.69 -7.28 -10.12
C ARG A 65 -11.91 -6.08 -10.62
N GLY A 66 -11.35 -5.32 -9.68
CA GLY A 66 -10.68 -4.05 -9.93
C GLY A 66 -9.36 -4.22 -10.67
N ILE A 67 -8.66 -3.11 -10.91
CA ILE A 67 -7.31 -3.11 -11.55
C ILE A 67 -6.21 -3.48 -10.53
N ARG A 68 -6.58 -3.69 -9.25
CA ARG A 68 -5.71 -4.05 -8.12
C ARG A 68 -6.51 -4.83 -7.07
N VAL A 69 -6.18 -4.71 -5.79
CA VAL A 69 -6.71 -5.60 -4.73
C VAL A 69 -8.22 -5.53 -4.50
N ALA A 70 -8.93 -4.45 -4.86
CA ALA A 70 -10.37 -4.35 -4.60
C ALA A 70 -11.17 -5.29 -5.52
N ASP A 71 -12.08 -6.06 -4.93
CA ASP A 71 -12.96 -6.99 -5.66
C ASP A 71 -14.34 -7.09 -5.02
N SER A 72 -15.34 -7.39 -5.84
CA SER A 72 -16.67 -7.79 -5.41
C SER A 72 -17.48 -8.38 -6.56
N GLU A 73 -18.51 -9.15 -6.19
CA GLU A 73 -19.25 -10.07 -7.07
C GLU A 73 -19.95 -9.40 -8.27
N VAL A 74 -20.52 -8.21 -8.10
CA VAL A 74 -21.40 -7.61 -9.13
C VAL A 74 -20.88 -6.27 -9.63
N ARG A 75 -20.61 -6.20 -10.94
CA ARG A 75 -20.23 -4.95 -11.61
C ARG A 75 -21.41 -4.00 -11.75
N GLY A 76 -21.18 -2.72 -11.45
CA GLY A 76 -22.22 -1.68 -11.57
C GLY A 76 -23.03 -1.47 -10.30
N GLU A 77 -22.76 -2.22 -9.24
CA GLU A 77 -23.41 -2.09 -7.93
C GLU A 77 -22.45 -1.55 -6.88
N LEU A 78 -22.94 -0.79 -5.90
CA LEU A 78 -22.15 -0.35 -4.75
C LEU A 78 -22.13 -1.44 -3.67
N ASN A 79 -21.38 -2.51 -3.92
CA ASN A 79 -21.34 -3.72 -3.08
C ASN A 79 -19.97 -3.98 -2.42
N ASN A 80 -19.05 -3.03 -2.51
CA ASN A 80 -17.80 -3.00 -1.75
C ASN A 80 -17.62 -1.62 -1.12
N PHE A 81 -16.85 -1.54 -0.04
CA PHE A 81 -16.55 -0.28 0.62
C PHE A 81 -15.21 -0.34 1.32
N ALA A 82 -14.66 0.85 1.60
CA ALA A 82 -13.48 1.00 2.42
C ALA A 82 -13.65 2.14 3.43
N ALA A 83 -12.96 2.03 4.56
CA ALA A 83 -12.83 3.08 5.54
C ALA A 83 -11.37 3.24 5.95
N ASN A 84 -10.94 4.46 6.21
CA ASN A 84 -9.59 4.74 6.68
C ASN A 84 -9.60 5.86 7.71
N GLY A 85 -8.73 5.75 8.71
CA GLY A 85 -8.54 6.74 9.76
C GLY A 85 -7.06 7.00 10.01
N THR A 86 -6.73 8.23 10.36
CA THR A 86 -5.39 8.64 10.79
C THR A 86 -5.52 9.63 11.94
N LEU A 87 -4.68 9.47 12.95
CA LEU A 87 -4.58 10.32 14.12
C LEU A 87 -3.16 10.87 14.22
N THR A 88 -3.05 12.19 14.26
CA THR A 88 -1.82 12.90 14.64
C THR A 88 -1.73 12.88 16.16
N VAL A 89 -0.80 12.08 16.68
CA VAL A 89 -0.60 11.87 18.13
C VAL A 89 0.25 13.00 18.72
N LEU A 90 1.24 13.46 17.96
CA LEU A 90 2.13 14.55 18.34
C LEU A 90 2.53 15.34 17.10
N GLU A 91 2.41 16.65 17.17
CA GLU A 91 2.87 17.55 16.12
C GLU A 91 3.58 18.75 16.74
N SER A 92 4.83 18.95 16.32
CA SER A 92 5.70 20.05 16.72
C SER A 92 6.70 20.33 15.60
N ARG A 93 7.57 21.32 15.82
CA ARG A 93 8.62 21.67 14.85
C ARG A 93 9.49 20.46 14.49
N ASP A 94 9.94 19.72 15.51
CA ASP A 94 10.94 18.67 15.34
C ASP A 94 10.36 17.25 15.43
N VAL A 95 9.10 17.11 15.85
CA VAL A 95 8.45 15.80 15.97
C VAL A 95 7.08 15.82 15.32
N ASP A 96 6.82 14.85 14.47
CA ASP A 96 5.51 14.57 13.90
C ASP A 96 5.28 13.06 13.97
N PHE A 97 4.25 12.64 14.70
CA PHE A 97 3.91 11.23 14.90
C PHE A 97 2.44 10.99 14.56
N THR A 98 2.21 10.13 13.58
CA THR A 98 0.88 9.72 13.14
C THR A 98 0.72 8.22 13.25
N ILE A 99 -0.49 7.79 13.61
CA ILE A 99 -0.92 6.40 13.55
C ILE A 99 -2.18 6.31 12.70
N GLY A 100 -2.35 5.20 11.98
CA GLY A 100 -3.48 5.00 11.09
C GLY A 100 -3.96 3.56 11.09
N GLY A 101 -5.17 3.39 10.57
CA GLY A 101 -5.82 2.11 10.40
C GLY A 101 -6.94 2.20 9.37
N GLY A 102 -7.22 1.08 8.73
CA GLY A 102 -8.09 1.03 7.58
C GLY A 102 -8.70 -0.34 7.38
N TYR A 103 -9.80 -0.38 6.65
CA TYR A 103 -10.54 -1.57 6.31
C TYR A 103 -11.03 -1.50 4.87
N LEU A 104 -10.87 -2.60 4.13
CA LEU A 104 -11.44 -2.82 2.81
C LEU A 104 -12.31 -4.07 2.88
N HIS A 105 -13.57 -3.94 2.48
CA HIS A 105 -14.56 -5.01 2.65
C HIS A 105 -14.32 -6.21 1.74
N GLY A 106 -13.97 -5.97 0.47
CA GLY A 106 -13.73 -7.01 -0.52
C GLY A 106 -12.38 -6.89 -1.21
N THR A 107 -11.65 -8.00 -1.25
CA THR A 107 -10.37 -8.13 -1.93
C THR A 107 -10.37 -9.27 -2.95
N ILE A 108 -9.46 -9.22 -3.93
CA ILE A 108 -9.20 -10.27 -4.93
C ILE A 108 -8.69 -11.60 -4.34
N TYR A 109 -8.42 -11.65 -3.04
CA TYR A 109 -7.96 -12.84 -2.33
C TYR A 109 -9.12 -13.73 -1.88
N ASP A 110 -10.14 -13.84 -2.72
CA ASP A 110 -11.42 -14.51 -2.46
C ASP A 110 -11.61 -15.78 -3.31
N GLY A 111 -10.94 -15.88 -4.46
CA GLY A 111 -11.11 -16.94 -5.44
C GLY A 111 -9.85 -17.77 -5.74
N PRO A 112 -9.91 -18.65 -6.76
CA PRO A 112 -8.79 -19.51 -7.16
C PRO A 112 -7.62 -18.77 -7.83
N ALA A 113 -7.80 -17.50 -8.18
CA ALA A 113 -6.76 -16.63 -8.71
C ALA A 113 -6.92 -15.21 -8.13
N ALA A 114 -5.84 -14.45 -8.07
CA ALA A 114 -5.81 -13.04 -7.65
C ALA A 114 -5.38 -12.14 -8.83
N GLU A 115 -5.90 -12.41 -10.03
CA GLU A 115 -5.66 -11.62 -11.24
C GLU A 115 -6.77 -10.60 -11.55
N HIS A 116 -6.67 -9.88 -12.68
CA HIS A 116 -7.68 -8.90 -13.12
C HIS A 116 -8.27 -9.23 -14.49
N LEU A 117 -7.94 -10.41 -15.04
CA LEU A 117 -8.27 -10.77 -16.42
C LEU A 117 -9.68 -11.35 -16.57
N ASP A 118 -10.13 -12.15 -15.59
CA ASP A 118 -11.46 -12.75 -15.59
C ASP A 118 -12.33 -12.18 -14.46
N PRO A 119 -13.29 -11.29 -14.76
CA PRO A 119 -14.19 -10.72 -13.75
C PRO A 119 -15.23 -11.72 -13.23
N GLY A 120 -15.35 -12.92 -13.80
CA GLY A 120 -16.23 -13.98 -13.34
C GLY A 120 -15.61 -14.90 -12.29
N VAL A 121 -14.31 -14.75 -12.03
CA VAL A 121 -13.63 -15.45 -10.94
C VAL A 121 -13.81 -14.60 -9.70
N THR A 122 -14.79 -14.92 -8.87
CA THR A 122 -14.95 -14.33 -7.53
C THR A 122 -15.27 -15.46 -6.55
N GLY A 123 -14.98 -15.24 -5.28
CA GLY A 123 -15.34 -16.17 -4.22
C GLY A 123 -16.07 -15.47 -3.07
N PRO A 124 -16.24 -16.14 -1.93
CA PRO A 124 -16.80 -15.51 -0.74
C PRO A 124 -15.98 -14.29 -0.33
N MET A 125 -16.67 -13.19 -0.01
CA MET A 125 -16.06 -11.91 0.36
C MET A 125 -14.90 -12.09 1.36
N ASN A 126 -13.71 -11.63 0.98
CA ASN A 126 -12.53 -11.62 1.85
C ASN A 126 -12.02 -10.19 2.01
N GLY A 127 -12.28 -9.57 3.17
CA GLY A 127 -11.81 -8.22 3.46
C GLY A 127 -10.36 -8.17 3.91
N ALA A 128 -9.82 -6.97 4.05
CA ALA A 128 -8.50 -6.71 4.62
C ALA A 128 -8.52 -5.53 5.59
N TRP A 129 -7.63 -5.56 6.57
CA TRP A 129 -7.41 -4.46 7.51
C TRP A 129 -5.94 -4.06 7.52
N ASP A 130 -5.68 -2.79 7.85
CA ASP A 130 -4.33 -2.28 8.06
C ASP A 130 -4.14 -1.62 9.43
N ALA A 131 -2.88 -1.54 9.83
CA ALA A 131 -2.40 -0.64 10.86
C ALA A 131 -1.06 -0.05 10.40
N ASN A 132 -0.91 1.26 10.54
CA ASN A 132 0.29 1.96 10.11
C ASN A 132 0.72 3.05 11.09
N ALA A 133 1.98 3.45 11.00
CA ALA A 133 2.54 4.55 11.78
C ALA A 133 3.66 5.25 11.00
N ASN A 134 3.75 6.57 11.15
CA ASN A 134 4.85 7.38 10.64
C ASN A 134 5.38 8.30 11.73
N LEU A 135 6.70 8.40 11.85
CA LEU A 135 7.39 9.28 12.79
C LEU A 135 8.46 10.08 12.05
N ARG A 136 8.41 11.40 12.18
CA ARG A 136 9.53 12.29 11.88
C ARG A 136 10.11 12.82 13.18
N LEU A 137 11.41 12.71 13.35
CA LEU A 137 12.18 13.23 14.48
C LEU A 137 13.41 13.97 13.96
N GLY A 138 13.31 15.29 13.82
CA GLY A 138 14.33 16.12 13.18
C GLY A 138 14.58 15.67 11.75
N VAL A 139 15.78 15.14 11.50
CA VAL A 139 16.20 14.59 10.20
C VAL A 139 15.82 13.13 9.99
N PHE A 140 15.39 12.43 11.05
CA PHE A 140 15.04 11.01 10.99
C PHE A 140 13.58 10.85 10.60
N HIS A 141 13.32 9.94 9.66
CA HIS A 141 11.99 9.51 9.28
C HIS A 141 11.88 8.01 9.47
N LEU A 142 10.80 7.54 10.09
CA LEU A 142 10.48 6.13 10.27
C LEU A 142 9.04 5.90 9.80
N ALA A 143 8.80 4.80 9.11
CA ALA A 143 7.46 4.41 8.70
C ALA A 143 7.29 2.89 8.82
N GLY A 144 6.09 2.46 9.15
CA GLY A 144 5.73 1.05 9.21
C GLY A 144 4.26 0.83 8.91
N GLU A 145 3.94 -0.31 8.31
CA GLU A 145 2.57 -0.68 7.97
C GLU A 145 2.47 -2.21 7.94
N TYR A 146 1.35 -2.72 8.44
CA TYR A 146 0.99 -4.13 8.44
C TYR A 146 -0.43 -4.24 7.89
N VAL A 147 -0.62 -5.13 6.92
CA VAL A 147 -1.90 -5.40 6.27
C VAL A 147 -2.16 -6.90 6.29
N SER A 148 -3.39 -7.31 6.55
CA SER A 148 -3.81 -8.71 6.48
C SER A 148 -5.21 -8.85 5.92
N THR A 149 -5.45 -9.91 5.15
CA THR A 149 -6.81 -10.37 4.88
C THR A 149 -7.47 -10.88 6.16
N LEU A 150 -8.81 -10.85 6.20
CA LEU A 150 -9.60 -11.41 7.30
C LEU A 150 -9.61 -12.93 7.26
N ASN A 151 -9.75 -13.50 6.07
CA ASN A 151 -9.81 -14.94 5.84
C ASN A 151 -8.63 -15.39 4.97
N GLU A 152 -8.44 -16.71 4.92
CA GLU A 152 -7.48 -17.34 4.03
C GLU A 152 -7.86 -17.11 2.56
N TRP A 153 -6.85 -16.89 1.72
CA TRP A 153 -7.03 -16.95 0.27
C TRP A 153 -7.20 -18.41 -0.14
N PRO A 154 -8.34 -18.84 -0.75
CA PRO A 154 -8.63 -20.26 -0.91
C PRO A 154 -7.59 -21.06 -1.70
N VAL A 155 -6.87 -20.43 -2.64
CA VAL A 155 -5.85 -21.13 -3.43
C VAL A 155 -4.58 -21.44 -2.63
N THR A 156 -4.27 -20.65 -1.60
CA THR A 156 -3.09 -20.86 -0.77
C THR A 156 -3.42 -21.52 0.56
N GLY A 157 -4.67 -21.38 1.05
CA GLY A 157 -5.04 -21.84 2.39
C GLY A 157 -4.39 -21.02 3.50
N HIS A 158 -4.00 -19.78 3.19
CA HIS A 158 -3.33 -18.87 4.13
C HIS A 158 -3.89 -17.46 4.02
N GLN A 159 -3.94 -16.75 5.14
CA GLN A 159 -4.14 -15.29 5.11
C GLN A 159 -3.01 -14.66 4.30
N VAL A 160 -3.36 -13.69 3.46
CA VAL A 160 -2.36 -12.88 2.78
C VAL A 160 -2.01 -11.74 3.73
N ILE A 161 -0.73 -11.64 4.05
CA ILE A 161 -0.18 -10.65 4.96
C ILE A 161 0.89 -9.89 4.19
N ALA A 162 1.00 -8.59 4.40
CA ALA A 162 2.17 -7.84 3.99
C ALA A 162 2.54 -6.82 5.06
N TYR A 163 3.83 -6.57 5.22
CA TYR A 163 4.32 -5.54 6.12
C TYR A 163 5.55 -4.84 5.57
N ARG A 164 5.76 -3.60 6.04
CA ARG A 164 6.98 -2.82 5.76
C ARG A 164 7.49 -2.16 7.02
N ALA A 165 8.81 -1.98 7.06
CA ALA A 165 9.51 -1.17 8.03
C ALA A 165 10.57 -0.35 7.27
N GLU A 166 10.53 0.96 7.44
CA GLU A 166 11.32 1.90 6.65
C GLU A 166 11.97 2.96 7.54
N GLY A 167 13.15 3.40 7.13
CA GLY A 167 13.85 4.52 7.75
C GLY A 167 14.49 5.41 6.70
N ALA A 168 14.56 6.70 6.97
CA ALA A 168 15.25 7.66 6.12
C ALA A 168 15.90 8.81 6.91
N LEU A 169 16.87 9.46 6.28
CA LEU A 169 17.58 10.63 6.75
C LEU A 169 17.44 11.78 5.75
N ASP A 170 16.88 12.90 6.17
CA ASP A 170 16.90 14.15 5.41
C ASP A 170 18.13 14.99 5.80
N LEU A 171 19.21 14.82 5.05
CA LEU A 171 20.50 15.48 5.22
C LEU A 171 20.71 16.57 4.17
N SER A 172 19.63 17.28 3.80
CA SER A 172 19.56 18.27 2.71
C SER A 172 20.93 18.83 2.25
N PRO A 173 21.29 18.67 0.96
CA PRO A 173 20.41 18.33 -0.17
C PRO A 173 20.21 16.82 -0.40
N VAL A 174 20.69 15.95 0.49
CA VAL A 174 20.64 14.48 0.31
C VAL A 174 19.52 13.86 1.14
N TRP A 175 18.78 12.92 0.55
CA TRP A 175 17.87 12.02 1.23
C TRP A 175 18.40 10.59 1.11
N LEU A 176 18.58 9.90 2.23
CA LEU A 176 18.98 8.49 2.27
C LEU A 176 17.85 7.67 2.86
N SER A 177 17.50 6.53 2.27
CA SER A 177 16.45 5.65 2.78
C SER A 177 16.84 4.18 2.75
N ALA A 178 16.25 3.42 3.65
CA ALA A 178 16.26 1.97 3.68
C ALA A 178 14.84 1.47 3.95
N SER A 179 14.37 0.52 3.14
CA SER A 179 13.05 -0.09 3.27
C SER A 179 13.19 -1.60 3.25
N TRP A 180 12.61 -2.26 4.24
CA TRP A 180 12.36 -3.70 4.22
C TRP A 180 10.86 -3.93 4.13
N SER A 181 10.43 -4.78 3.20
CA SER A 181 9.03 -5.19 3.11
C SER A 181 8.91 -6.65 2.72
N GLU A 182 7.84 -7.29 3.19
CA GLU A 182 7.58 -8.70 2.99
C GLU A 182 6.08 -8.96 2.85
N GLY A 183 5.74 -9.83 1.90
CA GLY A 183 4.43 -10.43 1.75
C GLY A 183 4.51 -11.91 2.10
N ILE A 184 3.55 -12.42 2.84
CA ILE A 184 3.42 -13.81 3.27
C ILE A 184 2.05 -14.31 2.81
N GLN A 185 2.01 -15.41 2.08
CA GLN A 185 0.76 -15.97 1.56
C GLN A 185 0.74 -17.50 1.51
N GLY A 186 1.69 -18.18 2.18
CA GLY A 186 1.80 -19.64 2.20
C GLY A 186 2.52 -20.17 3.45
N ALA A 187 2.49 -21.49 3.64
CA ALA A 187 3.23 -22.17 4.69
C ALA A 187 4.74 -22.15 4.40
N LYS A 188 5.55 -22.45 5.42
CA LYS A 188 7.02 -22.54 5.31
C LYS A 188 7.50 -23.56 4.27
N THR A 189 6.69 -24.57 3.98
CA THR A 189 6.98 -25.61 2.99
C THR A 189 6.75 -25.13 1.57
N ASP A 190 5.91 -24.13 1.37
CA ASP A 190 5.39 -23.75 0.06
C ASP A 190 6.39 -22.92 -0.73
N GLU A 191 6.38 -23.07 -2.06
CA GLU A 191 7.20 -22.26 -2.96
C GLU A 191 6.71 -20.81 -3.07
N PHE A 192 5.45 -20.58 -2.73
CA PHE A 192 4.83 -19.26 -2.70
C PHE A 192 4.77 -18.68 -1.28
N GLN A 193 5.58 -19.16 -0.34
CA GLN A 193 5.52 -18.71 1.05
C GLN A 193 5.58 -17.18 1.17
N PHE A 194 6.55 -16.55 0.49
CA PHE A 194 6.84 -15.13 0.66
C PHE A 194 7.32 -14.44 -0.63
N ASN A 195 7.18 -13.12 -0.65
CA ASN A 195 7.99 -12.21 -1.45
C ASN A 195 8.62 -11.17 -0.51
N GLN A 196 9.93 -10.98 -0.57
CA GLN A 196 10.66 -10.03 0.27
C GLN A 196 11.40 -9.01 -0.59
N GLN A 197 11.55 -7.80 -0.08
CA GLN A 197 12.26 -6.71 -0.74
C GLN A 197 13.04 -5.87 0.27
N LEU A 198 14.34 -5.69 0.01
CA LEU A 198 15.17 -4.65 0.60
C LEU A 198 15.43 -3.57 -0.46
N VAL A 199 15.14 -2.31 -0.15
CA VAL A 199 15.48 -1.14 -0.97
C VAL A 199 16.42 -0.24 -0.19
N LEU A 200 17.53 0.15 -0.81
CA LEU A 200 18.43 1.20 -0.32
C LEU A 200 18.38 2.35 -1.33
N GLY A 201 17.90 3.51 -0.89
CA GLY A 201 17.68 4.67 -1.74
C GLY A 201 18.58 5.85 -1.38
N CYS A 202 18.94 6.62 -2.41
CA CYS A 202 19.59 7.92 -2.29
C CYS A 202 18.93 8.88 -3.29
N GLU A 203 18.48 10.04 -2.83
CA GLU A 203 18.04 11.16 -3.67
C GLU A 203 18.92 12.38 -3.37
N TYR A 204 19.39 13.05 -4.43
CA TYR A 204 20.12 14.30 -4.37
C TYR A 204 19.28 15.41 -5.03
N ARG A 205 18.93 16.43 -4.24
CA ARG A 205 18.14 17.59 -4.65
C ARG A 205 19.07 18.62 -5.30
N MET A 206 19.34 18.46 -6.59
CA MET A 206 20.27 19.31 -7.35
C MET A 206 19.82 20.78 -7.44
N ALA A 207 18.52 20.99 -7.63
CA ALA A 207 17.88 22.29 -7.70
C ALA A 207 16.44 22.16 -7.16
N PRO A 208 15.71 23.26 -6.89
CA PRO A 208 14.34 23.18 -6.35
C PRO A 208 13.40 22.25 -7.12
N ASN A 209 13.61 22.14 -8.44
CA ASN A 209 12.78 21.36 -9.34
C ASN A 209 13.49 20.16 -10.00
N VAL A 210 14.74 19.87 -9.59
CA VAL A 210 15.54 18.80 -10.21
C VAL A 210 16.12 17.90 -9.14
N LYS A 211 15.81 16.61 -9.26
CA LYS A 211 16.28 15.56 -8.35
C LYS A 211 16.93 14.44 -9.15
N PHE A 212 18.00 13.88 -8.60
CA PHE A 212 18.63 12.66 -9.09
C PHE A 212 18.50 11.60 -8.01
N SER A 213 18.03 10.41 -8.36
CA SER A 213 17.91 9.33 -7.38
C SER A 213 18.46 8.01 -7.89
N LEU A 214 19.01 7.24 -6.95
CA LEU A 214 19.61 5.94 -7.14
C LEU A 214 19.01 4.98 -6.11
N GLU A 215 18.60 3.80 -6.54
CA GLU A 215 18.18 2.72 -5.65
C GLU A 215 18.92 1.43 -5.95
N TYR A 216 19.27 0.69 -4.90
CA TYR A 216 19.59 -0.72 -4.96
C TYR A 216 18.42 -1.51 -4.36
N ILE A 217 17.90 -2.47 -5.12
CA ILE A 217 16.76 -3.29 -4.74
C ILE A 217 17.21 -4.75 -4.73
N ARG A 218 16.99 -5.44 -3.61
CA ARG A 218 17.18 -6.88 -3.47
C ARG A 218 15.83 -7.53 -3.21
N SER A 219 15.36 -8.32 -4.16
CA SER A 219 14.12 -9.09 -4.05
C SER A 219 14.42 -10.57 -3.85
N LEU A 220 13.68 -11.21 -2.96
CA LEU A 220 13.79 -12.64 -2.65
C LEU A 220 12.40 -13.27 -2.77
N GLY A 221 12.34 -14.47 -3.35
CA GLY A 221 11.10 -15.17 -3.62
C GLY A 221 10.41 -14.63 -4.87
N PHE A 222 9.70 -15.53 -5.55
CA PHE A 222 8.80 -15.20 -6.64
C PHE A 222 7.49 -15.94 -6.40
N ALA A 223 6.49 -15.20 -5.94
CA ALA A 223 5.13 -15.70 -5.72
C ALA A 223 4.12 -14.82 -6.47
N PRO A 224 3.90 -15.05 -7.77
CA PRO A 224 2.94 -14.27 -8.56
C PRO A 224 1.50 -14.58 -8.17
N LEU A 225 0.57 -13.67 -8.48
CA LEU A 225 -0.86 -13.83 -8.18
C LEU A 225 -1.59 -14.80 -9.13
N ILE A 226 -1.00 -15.08 -10.29
CA ILE A 226 -1.50 -16.04 -11.29
C ILE A 226 -0.68 -17.31 -11.16
N ASN A 227 -1.36 -18.47 -11.17
CA ASN A 227 -0.72 -19.79 -11.14
C ASN A 227 0.25 -19.97 -9.97
N ILE A 228 -0.03 -19.29 -8.85
CA ILE A 228 0.85 -19.20 -7.68
C ILE A 228 1.36 -20.56 -7.17
N THR A 229 0.54 -21.61 -7.24
CA THR A 229 0.90 -22.95 -6.78
C THR A 229 1.78 -23.74 -7.75
N THR A 230 2.00 -23.23 -8.97
CA THR A 230 2.69 -23.97 -10.05
C THR A 230 3.92 -23.26 -10.61
N VAL A 231 3.97 -21.93 -10.55
CA VAL A 231 5.10 -21.14 -11.10
C VAL A 231 5.94 -20.42 -10.06
N SER A 232 5.55 -20.49 -8.79
CA SER A 232 6.32 -19.84 -7.72
C SER A 232 7.65 -20.55 -7.46
N ASP A 233 8.63 -19.78 -7.02
CA ASP A 233 9.96 -20.26 -6.67
C ASP A 233 10.54 -19.39 -5.54
N LYS A 234 10.61 -19.95 -4.33
CA LYS A 234 11.13 -19.22 -3.16
C LYS A 234 12.65 -19.05 -3.18
N SER A 235 13.35 -19.71 -4.11
CA SER A 235 14.81 -19.61 -4.28
C SER A 235 15.23 -18.42 -5.13
N VAL A 236 14.31 -17.82 -5.89
CA VAL A 236 14.58 -16.65 -6.76
C VAL A 236 15.21 -15.53 -5.94
N ARG A 237 16.36 -15.04 -6.44
CA ARG A 237 17.09 -13.88 -5.93
C ARG A 237 17.30 -12.90 -7.08
N GLN A 238 16.86 -11.66 -6.92
CA GLN A 238 17.08 -10.60 -7.89
C GLN A 238 17.73 -9.39 -7.23
N SER A 239 18.74 -8.82 -7.88
CA SER A 239 19.31 -7.52 -7.53
C SER A 239 19.11 -6.56 -8.69
N THR A 240 18.57 -5.38 -8.42
CA THR A 240 18.28 -4.35 -9.41
C THR A 240 18.93 -3.04 -8.98
N PHE A 241 19.53 -2.31 -9.91
CA PHE A 241 19.92 -0.92 -9.71
C PHE A 241 19.00 -0.05 -10.55
N LEU A 242 18.39 0.95 -9.92
CA LEU A 242 17.50 1.90 -10.57
C LEU A 242 18.12 3.29 -10.48
N LEU A 243 18.18 3.98 -11.61
CA LEU A 243 18.62 5.37 -11.69
C LEU A 243 17.53 6.21 -12.33
N GLY A 244 17.25 7.38 -11.76
CA GLY A 244 16.26 8.29 -12.33
C GLY A 244 16.57 9.76 -12.07
N VAL A 245 16.02 10.60 -12.94
CA VAL A 245 16.02 12.05 -12.81
C VAL A 245 14.57 12.52 -12.84
N THR A 246 14.17 13.29 -11.84
CA THR A 246 12.86 13.93 -11.79
C THR A 246 13.01 15.42 -12.04
N VAL A 247 12.31 15.92 -13.06
CA VAL A 247 12.22 17.35 -13.38
C VAL A 247 10.77 17.77 -13.22
N ALA A 248 10.48 18.61 -12.23
CA ALA A 248 9.17 19.23 -12.06
C ALA A 248 9.14 20.54 -12.87
N ILE A 249 8.27 20.60 -13.88
CA ILE A 249 8.08 21.80 -14.73
C ILE A 249 6.87 22.56 -14.21
#